data_AF-A0A833L862-F1
#
_entry.id   AF-A0A833L862-F1
#
_cell.length_a   1.000
_cell.length_b   1.000
_cell.length_c   1.000
_cell.angle_alpha   90.00
_cell.angle_beta   90.00
_cell.angle_gamma   90.00
#
_symmetry.space_group_name_H-M   'P 1'
#
loop_
_entity.id
_entity.type
_entity.pdbx_description
1 polymer ?
#
loop_
_entity_poly.entity_id
_entity_poly.type
_entity_poly.pdbx_seq_one_letter_code
_entity_poly.pdbx_strand_id
1 'polypeptide(L)'
;MSSSQIDSFLALGLGFAFAGLVASLYRAWRDQPASFSLLLAGGPSGLVAIPLLAAAGPAIIMRNTLRGRKYERRKIHFVAMATIIASFWSIAIGFQLLKLVGGFAP
;
A
#
# COMPACT_ATOMS: atom_id res chain seq x y z
N MET A 1 5.31 -25.62 -4.82
CA MET A 1 4.33 -24.52 -4.86
C MET A 1 3.52 -24.67 -6.15
N SER A 2 2.20 -24.60 -6.09
CA SER A 2 1.38 -24.53 -7.30
C SER A 2 1.59 -23.19 -8.02
N SER A 3 1.27 -23.11 -9.31
CA SER A 3 1.36 -21.86 -10.07
C SER A 3 0.57 -20.73 -9.40
N SER A 4 -0.62 -21.03 -8.88
CA SER A 4 -1.45 -20.06 -8.15
C SER A 4 -0.81 -19.53 -6.86
N GLN A 5 0.00 -20.34 -6.16
CA GLN A 5 0.75 -19.90 -4.99
C GLN A 5 1.91 -18.98 -5.38
N ILE A 6 2.57 -19.25 -6.51
CA ILE A 6 3.63 -18.40 -7.05
C ILE A 6 3.04 -17.05 -7.46
N ASP A 7 1.91 -17.04 -8.18
CA ASP A 7 1.24 -15.80 -8.58
C ASP A 7 0.81 -14.96 -7.38
N SER A 8 0.28 -15.60 -6.34
CA SER A 8 -0.13 -14.92 -5.11
C SER A 8 1.07 -14.32 -4.37
N PHE A 9 2.20 -15.03 -4.32
CA PHE A 9 3.44 -14.54 -3.71
C PHE A 9 4.03 -13.36 -4.49
N LEU A 10 4.08 -13.47 -5.82
CA LEU A 10 4.52 -12.38 -6.69
C LEU A 10 3.61 -11.17 -6.57
N ALA A 11 2.28 -11.37 -6.59
CA ALA A 11 1.31 -10.29 -6.40
C ALA A 11 1.51 -9.57 -5.07
N LEU A 12 1.66 -10.31 -3.97
CA LEU A 12 1.92 -9.73 -2.65
C LEU A 12 3.16 -8.83 -2.67
N GLY A 13 4.29 -9.34 -3.16
CA GLY A 13 5.54 -8.60 -3.22
C GLY A 13 5.47 -7.38 -4.14
N LEU A 14 4.91 -7.54 -5.34
CA LEU A 14 4.77 -6.48 -6.34
C LEU A 14 3.83 -5.36 -5.85
N GLY A 15 2.75 -5.73 -5.17
CA GLY A 15 1.82 -4.77 -4.57
C GLY A 15 2.46 -3.93 -3.47
N PHE A 16 3.25 -4.55 -2.58
CA PHE A 16 4.00 -3.81 -1.56
C PHE A 16 5.06 -2.90 -2.16
N ALA A 17 5.81 -3.39 -3.16
CA ALA A 17 6.82 -2.62 -3.86
C ALA A 17 6.21 -1.39 -4.54
N PHE A 18 5.09 -1.58 -5.26
CA PHE A 18 4.37 -0.49 -5.92
C PHE A 18 3.79 0.52 -4.92
N ALA A 19 3.15 0.06 -3.84
CA ALA A 19 2.63 0.95 -2.81
C ALA A 19 3.75 1.79 -2.16
N GLY A 20 4.91 1.16 -1.91
CA GLY A 20 6.11 1.83 -1.40
C GLY A 20 6.67 2.85 -2.38
N LEU A 21 6.73 2.52 -3.67
CA LEU A 21 7.15 3.42 -4.74
C LEU A 21 6.24 4.66 -4.80
N VAL A 22 4.92 4.48 -4.88
CA VAL A 22 3.96 5.59 -4.94
C VAL A 22 4.07 6.49 -3.70
N ALA A 23 4.15 5.90 -2.51
CA ALA A 23 4.32 6.66 -1.27
C ALA A 23 5.64 7.45 -1.24
N SER A 24 6.71 6.87 -1.80
CA SER A 24 8.03 7.51 -1.87
C SER A 24 8.06 8.66 -2.88
N LEU A 25 7.46 8.47 -4.06
CA LEU A 25 7.30 9.52 -5.06
C LEU A 25 6.47 10.70 -4.53
N TYR A 26 5.36 10.40 -3.85
CA TYR A 26 4.57 11.45 -3.21
C TYR A 26 5.39 12.26 -2.20
N ARG A 27 6.17 11.57 -1.35
CA ARG A 27 7.03 12.24 -0.37
C ARG A 27 8.11 13.09 -1.03
N ALA A 28 8.71 12.60 -2.11
CA ALA A 28 9.73 13.35 -2.87
C ALA A 28 9.14 14.62 -3.50
N TRP A 29 7.86 14.61 -3.90
CA TRP A 29 7.23 15.77 -4.53
C TRP A 29 6.61 16.76 -3.54
N ARG A 30 6.10 16.28 -2.40
CA ARG A 30 5.36 17.12 -1.43
C ARG A 30 6.14 17.44 -0.16
N ASP A 31 7.38 16.95 -0.04
CA ASP A 31 8.23 17.01 1.16
C ASP A 31 7.56 16.47 2.44
N GLN A 32 6.47 15.72 2.27
CA GLN A 32 5.67 15.19 3.36
C GLN A 32 5.18 13.77 3.03
N PRO A 33 5.11 12.88 4.02
CA PRO A 33 4.62 11.52 3.80
C PRO A 33 3.13 11.50 3.41
N ALA A 34 2.75 10.65 2.45
CA ALA A 34 1.34 10.41 2.11
C ALA A 34 0.56 9.93 3.35
N SER A 35 -0.63 10.46 3.60
CA SER A 35 -1.40 10.18 4.81
C SER A 35 -2.90 10.10 4.51
N PHE A 36 -3.62 9.22 5.21
CA PHE A 36 -5.09 9.15 5.11
C PHE A 36 -5.78 10.45 5.55
N SER A 37 -5.08 11.35 6.25
CA SER A 37 -5.58 12.70 6.54
C SER A 37 -5.89 13.52 5.27
N LEU A 38 -5.34 13.15 4.10
CA LEU A 38 -5.70 13.78 2.83
C LEU A 38 -7.20 13.61 2.50
N LEU A 39 -7.85 12.54 2.98
CA LEU A 39 -9.30 12.38 2.84
C LEU A 39 -10.09 13.38 3.68
N LEU A 40 -9.50 13.85 4.79
CA LEU A 40 -10.12 14.80 5.71
C LEU A 40 -10.06 16.24 5.20
N ALA A 41 -9.28 16.52 4.15
CA ALA A 41 -9.25 17.85 3.52
C ALA A 41 -10.62 18.26 2.95
N GLY A 42 -11.52 17.29 2.72
CA GLY A 42 -12.84 17.52 2.15
C GLY A 42 -12.79 18.05 0.71
N GLY A 43 -13.98 18.30 0.15
CA GLY A 43 -14.14 18.89 -1.17
C GLY A 43 -13.42 18.15 -2.31
N PRO A 44 -13.10 18.85 -3.41
CA PRO A 44 -12.39 18.26 -4.56
C PRO A 44 -11.01 17.69 -4.20
N SER A 45 -10.31 18.31 -3.25
CA SER A 45 -8.99 17.86 -2.78
C SER A 45 -9.02 16.46 -2.16
N GLY A 46 -10.05 16.16 -1.36
CA GLY A 46 -10.23 14.84 -0.77
C GLY A 46 -10.51 13.76 -1.82
N LEU A 47 -11.33 14.09 -2.83
CA LEU A 47 -11.65 13.17 -3.92
C LEU A 47 -10.41 12.82 -4.77
N VAL A 48 -9.59 13.82 -5.11
CA VAL A 48 -8.35 13.61 -5.89
C VAL A 48 -7.31 12.79 -5.12
N ALA A 49 -7.39 12.75 -3.79
CA ALA A 49 -6.51 11.91 -2.97
C ALA A 49 -6.86 10.42 -3.03
N ILE A 50 -8.08 10.03 -3.43
CA ILE A 50 -8.55 8.64 -3.39
C ILE A 50 -7.64 7.71 -4.21
N PRO A 51 -7.30 7.98 -5.49
CA PRO A 51 -6.45 7.07 -6.27
C PRO A 51 -5.05 6.93 -5.69
N LEU A 52 -4.47 8.03 -5.21
CA LEU A 52 -3.18 8.03 -4.54
C LEU A 52 -3.20 7.13 -3.31
N LEU A 53 -4.22 7.27 -2.46
CA LEU A 53 -4.36 6.50 -1.23
C LEU A 53 -4.73 5.05 -1.50
N ALA A 54 -5.49 4.77 -2.56
CA ALA A 54 -5.78 3.43 -3.04
C ALA A 54 -4.51 2.67 -3.42
N ALA A 55 -3.56 3.35 -4.07
CA ALA A 55 -2.27 2.78 -4.47
C ALA A 55 -1.26 2.71 -3.31
N ALA A 56 -1.15 3.76 -2.50
CA ALA A 56 -0.16 3.87 -1.43
C ALA A 56 -0.61 3.24 -0.09
N GLY A 57 -1.87 2.81 0.02
CA GLY A 57 -2.52 2.34 1.25
C GLY A 57 -1.67 1.36 2.08
N PRO A 58 -1.15 0.25 1.50
CA PRO A 58 -0.31 -0.69 2.24
C PRO A 58 0.92 -0.05 2.87
N ALA A 59 1.62 0.83 2.14
CA ALA A 59 2.80 1.53 2.64
C ALA A 59 2.46 2.52 3.76
N ILE A 60 1.32 3.22 3.66
CA ILE A 60 0.83 4.13 4.69
C ILE A 60 0.49 3.35 5.97
N ILE A 61 -0.21 2.23 5.85
CA ILE A 61 -0.55 1.34 6.97
C ILE A 61 0.72 0.86 7.67
N MET A 62 1.69 0.30 6.93
CA MET A 62 2.93 -0.22 7.51
C MET A 62 3.74 0.88 8.20
N ARG A 63 3.85 2.07 7.59
CA ARG A 63 4.54 3.21 8.20
C ARG A 63 3.87 3.64 9.50
N ASN A 64 2.55 3.77 9.52
CA ASN A 64 1.80 4.17 10.71
C ASN A 64 1.91 3.12 11.82
N THR A 65 1.88 1.83 11.46
CA THR A 65 2.05 0.71 12.40
C THR A 65 3.44 0.68 13.02
N LEU A 66 4.49 0.82 12.22
CA LEU A 66 5.88 0.87 12.72
C LEU A 66 6.09 2.10 13.61
N ARG A 67 5.53 3.25 13.21
CA ARG A 67 5.54 4.48 14.01
C ARG A 67 4.83 4.26 15.34
N GLY A 68 3.60 3.74 15.34
CA GLY A 68 2.85 3.44 16.56
C GLY A 68 3.56 2.43 17.46
N ARG A 69 4.25 1.43 16.89
CA ARG A 69 5.04 0.49 17.67
C ARG A 69 6.24 1.16 18.34
N LYS A 70 6.94 2.04 17.61
CA LYS A 70 8.15 2.74 18.07
C LYS A 70 7.84 3.81 19.13
N TYR A 71 6.84 4.65 18.89
CA TYR A 71 6.57 5.84 19.72
C TYR A 71 5.47 5.62 20.77
N GLU A 72 4.49 4.76 20.50
CA GLU A 72 3.35 4.52 21.41
C GLU A 72 3.42 3.13 22.09
N ARG A 73 4.50 2.37 21.84
CA ARG A 73 4.70 1.00 22.34
C ARG A 73 3.51 0.06 22.10
N ARG A 74 2.77 0.25 20.99
CA ARG A 74 1.61 -0.59 20.64
C ARG A 74 1.96 -2.08 20.68
N LYS A 75 1.02 -2.91 21.14
CA LYS A 75 1.20 -4.36 21.25
C LYS A 75 1.41 -5.00 19.88
N ILE A 76 2.15 -6.10 19.84
CA ILE A 76 2.53 -6.78 18.57
C ILE A 76 1.32 -7.27 17.76
N HIS A 77 0.19 -7.57 18.40
CA HIS A 77 -1.04 -7.96 17.69
C HIS A 77 -1.56 -6.87 16.74
N PHE A 78 -1.32 -5.58 17.03
CA PHE A 78 -1.67 -4.51 16.09
C PHE A 78 -0.79 -4.54 14.84
N VAL A 79 0.49 -4.92 15.01
CA VAL A 79 1.40 -5.10 13.88
C VAL A 79 0.95 -6.27 13.03
N ALA A 80 0.63 -7.40 13.65
CA ALA A 80 0.11 -8.57 12.94
C ALA A 80 -1.16 -8.23 12.13
N MET A 81 -2.14 -7.56 12.75
CA MET A 81 -3.37 -7.17 12.08
C MET A 81 -3.12 -6.20 10.92
N ALA A 82 -2.28 -5.19 11.13
CA ALA A 82 -1.92 -4.24 10.08
C ALA A 82 -1.20 -4.91 8.90
N THR A 83 -0.29 -5.86 9.18
CA THR A 83 0.39 -6.64 8.14
C THR A 83 -0.61 -7.47 7.33
N ILE A 84 -1.58 -8.12 7.98
CA ILE A 84 -2.63 -8.89 7.30
C ILE A 84 -3.45 -7.99 6.37
N ILE A 85 -3.94 -6.85 6.87
CA ILE A 85 -4.72 -5.89 6.09
C ILE A 85 -3.90 -5.37 4.90
N ALA A 86 -2.66 -4.95 5.15
CA ALA A 86 -1.77 -4.45 4.11
C ALA A 86 -1.42 -5.53 3.08
N SER A 87 -1.34 -6.81 3.48
CA SER A 87 -1.06 -7.93 2.58
C SER A 87 -2.25 -8.21 1.65
N PHE A 88 -3.48 -8.26 2.17
CA PHE A 88 -4.67 -8.44 1.32
C PHE A 88 -4.80 -7.31 0.28
N TRP A 89 -4.59 -6.08 0.72
CA TRP A 89 -4.61 -4.93 -0.18
C TRP A 89 -3.47 -5.01 -1.22
N SER A 90 -2.26 -5.38 -0.81
CA SER A 90 -1.12 -5.54 -1.72
C SER A 90 -1.34 -6.64 -2.75
N ILE A 91 -1.94 -7.78 -2.37
CA ILE A 91 -2.29 -8.84 -3.32
C ILE A 91 -3.25 -8.31 -4.40
N ALA A 92 -4.27 -7.54 -4.00
CA ALA A 92 -5.21 -6.94 -4.95
C ALA A 92 -4.49 -6.00 -5.94
N ILE A 93 -3.59 -5.15 -5.46
CA ILE A 93 -2.75 -4.29 -6.32
C ILE A 93 -1.87 -5.14 -7.24
N GLY A 94 -1.17 -6.13 -6.69
CA GLY A 94 -0.23 -6.98 -7.41
C GLY A 94 -0.86 -7.76 -8.53
N PHE A 95 -2.05 -8.34 -8.33
CA PHE A 95 -2.76 -9.03 -9.41
C PHE A 95 -3.12 -8.11 -10.56
N GLN A 96 -3.49 -6.85 -10.28
CA GLN A 96 -3.76 -5.89 -11.36
C GLN A 96 -2.47 -5.54 -12.11
N LEU A 97 -1.35 -5.37 -11.41
CA LEU A 97 -0.05 -5.14 -12.06
C LEU A 97 0.40 -6.34 -12.90
N LEU A 98 0.26 -7.56 -12.39
CA LEU A 98 0.59 -8.78 -13.14
C LEU A 98 -0.28 -8.93 -14.39
N LYS A 99 -1.58 -8.63 -14.29
CA LYS A 99 -2.49 -8.64 -15.45
C LYS A 99 -2.11 -7.58 -16.47
N LEU A 100 -1.71 -6.38 -16.03
CA LEU A 100 -1.22 -5.35 -16.93
C LEU A 100 0.03 -5.87 -17.65
N VAL A 101 1.07 -6.29 -16.92
CA VAL A 101 2.33 -6.76 -17.52
C VAL A 101 2.12 -7.98 -18.43
N GLY A 102 1.31 -8.96 -18.02
CA GLY A 102 1.02 -10.15 -18.81
C GLY A 102 0.09 -9.91 -20.00
N GLY A 103 -0.82 -8.93 -19.90
CA GLY A 103 -1.66 -8.48 -21.00
C GLY A 103 -0.96 -7.55 -22.00
N PHE A 104 0.24 -7.07 -21.65
CA PHE A 104 1.16 -6.35 -22.55
C PHE A 104 2.10 -7.29 -23.33
N ALA A 105 2.01 -8.61 -23.13
CA ALA A 105 2.69 -9.58 -23.99
C ALA A 105 1.85 -9.78 -25.27
N PRO A 106 2.42 -9.55 -26.47
CA PRO A 106 1.71 -9.74 -27.75
C PRO A 106 1.31 -11.20 -27.98
#